data_AF-A0AAV4UAN7-F1
#
_entry.id   AF-A0AAV4UAN7-F1
#
_cell.length_a   1.000
_cell.length_b   1.000
_cell.length_c   1.000
_cell.angle_alpha   90.00
_cell.angle_beta   90.00
_cell.angle_gamma   90.00
#
_symmetry.space_group_name_H-M   'P 1'
#
loop_
_entity.id
_entity.type
_entity.pdbx_description
1 polymer ?
#
loop_
_entity_poly.entity_id
_entity_poly.type
_entity_poly.pdbx_seq_one_letter_code
_entity_poly.pdbx_strand_id
1 'polypeptide(L)'
;MLYGDPLPDGNFTGMVGMVQREEVDLAMTYLAMNEIRSKVINFSMPYYADRISFITSKPENSKQNLALLQVSDAPTWIAMVIVLIVMSVLFAKFKGSVGNNLFRLMGTVVGQSLNIGNGSLRSRILLAAWLLFALVISLSYSVTLLSHLIQPAKVAPIRTFHELSRAVQSEVIRYMLLRLTFHFFSILKKTI
;
A
#
# COMPACT_ATOMS: atom_id res chain seq x y z
N MET A 1 17.43 -36.01 7.13
CA MET A 1 16.26 -36.05 6.22
C MET A 1 15.19 -36.89 6.88
N LEU A 2 14.20 -36.28 7.54
CA LEU A 2 13.28 -37.01 8.45
C LEU A 2 12.15 -37.72 7.68
N TYR A 3 11.56 -37.05 6.70
CA TYR A 3 10.40 -37.55 5.96
C TYR A 3 10.76 -38.61 4.90
N GLY A 4 11.87 -38.39 4.19
CA GLY A 4 12.37 -39.32 3.18
C GLY A 4 12.54 -38.68 1.81
N ASP A 5 13.78 -38.71 1.34
CA ASP A 5 14.18 -38.31 -0.01
C ASP A 5 14.48 -39.58 -0.83
N PRO A 6 14.20 -39.58 -2.15
CA PRO A 6 14.43 -40.73 -3.02
C PRO A 6 15.93 -41.00 -3.17
N LEU A 7 16.34 -42.25 -3.04
CA LEU A 7 17.69 -42.71 -3.36
C LEU A 7 17.77 -43.15 -4.84
N PRO A 8 18.98 -43.18 -5.43
CA PRO A 8 19.20 -43.72 -6.77
C PRO A 8 18.72 -45.16 -6.94
N ASP A 9 18.73 -45.93 -5.85
CA ASP A 9 18.37 -47.36 -5.84
C ASP A 9 16.85 -47.60 -5.85
N GLY A 10 16.03 -46.55 -5.96
CA GLY A 10 14.56 -46.63 -5.92
C GLY A 10 13.96 -46.75 -4.52
N ASN A 11 14.79 -46.91 -3.50
CA ASN A 11 14.40 -46.86 -2.10
C ASN A 11 14.28 -45.41 -1.59
N PHE A 12 13.55 -45.22 -0.48
CA PHE A 12 13.45 -43.94 0.20
C PHE A 12 14.20 -43.94 1.54
N THR A 13 14.76 -42.78 1.91
CA THR A 13 15.24 -42.55 3.29
C THR A 13 14.08 -42.23 4.24
N GLY A 14 14.36 -42.09 5.54
CA GLY A 14 13.43 -41.52 6.52
C GLY A 14 12.15 -42.35 6.71
N MET A 15 11.07 -41.68 7.11
CA MET A 15 9.79 -42.33 7.40
C MET A 15 9.17 -43.04 6.20
N VAL A 16 9.23 -42.45 5.01
CA VAL A 16 8.74 -43.10 3.78
C VAL A 16 9.49 -44.41 3.53
N GLY A 17 10.80 -44.44 3.77
CA GLY A 17 11.61 -45.66 3.68
C GLY A 17 11.24 -46.72 4.71
N MET A 18 10.95 -46.33 5.95
CA MET A 18 10.55 -47.29 7.01
C MET A 18 9.21 -47.96 6.68
N VAL A 19 8.26 -47.21 6.12
CA VAL A 19 6.97 -47.76 5.65
C VAL A 19 7.18 -48.66 4.43
N GLN A 20 8.03 -48.25 3.48
CA GLN A 20 8.37 -49.05 2.30
C GLN A 20 8.99 -50.41 2.67
N ARG A 21 9.84 -50.45 3.70
CA ARG A 21 10.52 -51.66 4.18
C ARG A 21 9.68 -52.48 5.17
N GLU A 22 8.42 -52.13 5.38
CA GLU A 22 7.52 -52.78 6.35
C GLU A 22 8.09 -52.81 7.78
N GLU A 23 8.99 -51.88 8.12
CA GLU A 23 9.49 -51.71 9.49
C GLU A 23 8.39 -51.16 10.41
N VAL A 24 7.41 -50.49 9.80
CA VAL A 24 6.29 -49.75 10.38
C VAL A 24 5.04 -49.99 9.54
N ASP A 25 3.90 -50.26 10.18
CA ASP A 25 2.62 -50.51 9.49
C ASP A 25 1.90 -49.20 9.13
N LEU A 26 2.03 -48.17 9.97
CA LEU A 26 1.41 -46.86 9.75
C LEU A 26 2.29 -45.73 10.27
N ALA A 27 2.54 -44.75 9.41
CA ALA A 27 3.18 -43.49 9.77
C ALA A 27 2.17 -42.34 9.70
N MET A 28 1.87 -41.72 10.84
CA MET A 28 1.04 -40.52 10.90
C MET A 28 1.93 -39.29 11.02
N THR A 29 1.93 -38.44 10.00
CA THR A 29 2.72 -37.21 9.98
C THR A 29 2.17 -36.20 8.97
N TYR A 30 2.65 -34.97 9.04
CA TYR A 30 2.39 -33.92 8.04
C TYR A 30 3.26 -34.15 6.80
N LEU A 31 2.81 -35.01 5.89
CA LEU A 31 3.52 -35.36 4.67
C LEU A 31 2.74 -34.89 3.45
N ALA A 32 3.39 -34.08 2.61
CA ALA A 32 2.83 -33.70 1.32
C ALA A 32 2.71 -34.94 0.40
N MET A 33 1.50 -35.16 -0.12
CA MET A 33 1.21 -36.18 -1.11
C MET A 33 1.81 -35.77 -2.45
N ASN A 34 2.91 -36.43 -2.83
CA ASN A 34 3.59 -36.24 -4.11
C ASN A 34 3.48 -37.53 -4.93
N GLU A 35 3.41 -37.40 -6.25
CA GLU A 35 3.33 -38.56 -7.15
C GLU A 35 4.47 -39.56 -6.95
N ILE A 36 5.70 -39.06 -6.75
CA ILE A 36 6.89 -39.90 -6.57
C ILE A 36 6.77 -40.79 -5.33
N ARG A 37 6.20 -40.25 -4.23
CA ARG A 37 6.00 -41.01 -2.98
C ARG A 37 4.79 -41.94 -3.07
N SER A 38 3.73 -41.52 -3.76
CA SER A 38 2.50 -42.30 -3.93
C SER A 38 2.71 -43.61 -4.70
N LYS A 39 3.80 -43.71 -5.48
CA LYS A 39 4.20 -44.94 -6.18
C LYS A 39 4.75 -46.02 -5.25
N VAL A 40 5.23 -45.64 -4.07
CA VAL A 40 5.98 -46.52 -3.16
C VAL A 40 5.19 -46.77 -1.88
N ILE A 41 4.38 -45.81 -1.45
CA ILE A 41 3.51 -45.93 -0.28
C ILE A 41 2.08 -45.49 -0.62
N ASN A 42 1.09 -46.14 -0.03
CA ASN A 42 -0.30 -45.73 -0.16
C ASN A 42 -0.63 -44.64 0.86
N PHE A 43 -1.19 -43.54 0.38
CA PHE A 43 -1.72 -42.47 1.23
C PHE A 43 -3.22 -42.66 1.46
N SER A 44 -3.71 -42.21 2.62
CA SER A 44 -5.14 -42.05 2.87
C SER A 44 -5.70 -40.84 2.12
N MET A 45 -7.01 -40.62 2.23
CA MET A 45 -7.64 -39.39 1.72
C MET A 45 -7.04 -38.16 2.40
N PRO A 46 -6.71 -37.09 1.65
CA PRO A 46 -6.11 -35.89 2.21
C PRO A 46 -7.09 -35.21 3.17
N TYR A 47 -6.68 -35.03 4.43
CA TYR A 47 -7.49 -34.38 5.46
C TYR A 47 -7.26 -32.87 5.54
N TYR A 48 -6.16 -32.37 4.96
CA TYR A 48 -5.80 -30.95 4.95
C TYR A 48 -5.14 -30.58 3.61
N ALA A 49 -5.54 -29.45 3.04
CA ALA A 49 -4.97 -28.92 1.80
C ALA A 49 -4.26 -27.60 2.10
N ASP A 50 -2.93 -27.65 2.16
CA ASP A 50 -2.09 -26.48 2.41
C ASP A 50 -1.61 -25.86 1.10
N ARG A 51 -1.40 -24.55 1.10
CA ARG A 51 -0.91 -23.81 -0.06
C ARG A 51 0.43 -23.17 0.27
N ILE A 52 1.40 -23.38 -0.61
CA ILE A 52 2.68 -22.70 -0.52
C ILE A 52 2.45 -21.20 -0.71
N SER A 53 2.78 -20.42 0.30
CA SER A 53 2.74 -18.96 0.28
C SER A 53 4.08 -18.40 0.77
N PHE A 54 4.33 -17.13 0.48
CA PHE A 54 5.52 -16.43 0.95
C PHE A 54 5.10 -15.33 1.92
N ILE A 55 6.00 -15.02 2.84
CA ILE A 55 5.80 -13.96 3.83
C ILE A 55 6.87 -12.91 3.58
N THR A 56 6.47 -11.64 3.51
CA THR A 56 7.36 -10.49 3.36
C THR A 56 7.16 -9.51 4.51
N SER A 57 8.19 -8.73 4.81
CA SER A 57 8.08 -7.64 5.78
C SER A 57 7.05 -6.60 5.34
N LYS A 58 6.35 -6.02 6.32
CA LYS A 58 5.40 -4.92 6.10
C LYS A 58 6.15 -3.74 5.46
N PRO A 59 5.62 -3.13 4.38
CA PRO A 59 6.25 -1.96 3.77
C PRO A 59 6.28 -0.81 4.77
N GLU A 60 7.42 -0.12 4.85
CA GLU A 60 7.59 1.05 5.71
C GLU A 60 6.68 2.20 5.21
N ASN A 61 6.15 2.99 6.14
CA ASN A 61 5.37 4.17 5.79
C ASN A 61 6.32 5.24 5.22
N SER A 62 6.03 5.74 4.02
CA SER A 62 6.77 6.87 3.47
C SER A 62 6.62 8.10 4.37
N LYS A 63 7.74 8.67 4.84
CA LYS A 63 7.76 9.89 5.66
C LYS A 63 7.43 11.09 4.78
N GLN A 64 6.14 11.41 4.64
CA GLN A 64 5.69 12.61 3.92
C GLN A 64 5.81 13.85 4.80
N ASN A 65 7.05 14.33 5.02
CA ASN A 65 7.32 15.52 5.84
C ASN A 65 6.74 16.84 5.26
N LEU A 66 6.29 16.83 3.99
CA LEU A 66 5.70 17.98 3.29
C LEU A 66 4.41 17.63 2.56
N ALA A 67 3.61 16.71 3.10
CA ALA A 67 2.33 16.29 2.49
C ALA A 67 1.43 17.48 2.12
N LEU A 68 1.45 18.56 2.91
CA LEU A 68 0.64 19.76 2.69
C LEU A 68 1.02 20.53 1.41
N LEU A 69 2.31 20.56 1.03
CA LEU A 69 2.76 21.23 -0.20
C LEU A 69 2.70 20.31 -1.42
N GLN A 70 2.74 18.98 -1.22
CA GLN A 70 2.59 17.99 -2.29
C GLN A 70 1.17 17.92 -2.85
N VAL A 71 0.19 18.43 -2.12
CA VAL A 71 -1.23 18.37 -2.48
C VAL A 71 -1.60 19.25 -3.68
N SER A 72 -0.82 20.27 -4.03
CA SER A 72 -1.17 21.23 -5.08
C SER A 72 -0.03 21.46 -6.07
N ASP A 73 -0.34 21.33 -7.35
CA ASP A 73 0.60 21.51 -8.45
C ASP A 73 1.13 22.95 -8.56
N ALA A 74 2.42 23.10 -8.91
CA ALA A 74 3.07 24.39 -9.15
C ALA A 74 2.29 25.36 -10.08
N PRO A 75 1.69 24.94 -11.22
CA PRO A 75 0.88 25.82 -12.06
C PRO A 75 -0.32 26.45 -11.33
N THR A 76 -0.96 25.72 -10.40
CA THR A 76 -2.13 26.21 -9.66
C THR A 76 -1.76 27.35 -8.72
N TRP A 77 -0.59 27.27 -8.06
CA TRP A 77 -0.06 28.33 -7.22
C TRP A 77 0.22 29.61 -8.02
N ILE A 78 0.84 29.47 -9.20
CA ILE A 78 1.13 30.60 -10.09
C ILE A 78 -0.18 31.26 -10.55
N ALA A 79 -1.17 30.46 -10.96
CA ALA A 79 -2.49 30.96 -11.35
C ALA A 79 -3.18 31.71 -10.20
N MET A 80 -3.11 31.21 -8.96
CA MET A 80 -3.67 31.87 -7.78
C MET A 80 -3.03 33.24 -7.54
N VAL A 81 -1.71 33.35 -7.65
CA VAL A 81 -0.99 34.62 -7.50
C VAL A 81 -1.37 35.61 -8.61
N ILE A 82 -1.47 35.15 -9.85
CA ILE A 82 -1.88 36.00 -10.99
C ILE A 82 -3.29 36.55 -10.77
N VAL A 83 -4.26 35.72 -10.40
CA VAL A 83 -5.64 36.16 -10.18
C VAL A 83 -5.73 37.15 -9.01
N LEU A 84 -4.94 36.93 -7.94
CA LEU A 84 -4.85 37.85 -6.82
C LEU A 84 -4.32 39.24 -7.25
N ILE A 85 -3.28 39.29 -8.09
CA ILE A 85 -2.72 40.54 -8.62
C ILE A 85 -3.75 41.25 -9.53
N VAL A 86 -4.37 40.53 -10.46
CA VAL A 86 -5.38 41.07 -11.38
C VAL A 86 -6.54 41.68 -10.61
N MET A 87 -7.06 40.96 -9.60
CA MET A 87 -8.16 41.44 -8.77
C MET A 87 -7.75 42.65 -7.93
N SER A 88 -6.53 42.68 -7.39
CA SER A 88 -6.03 43.85 -6.64
C SER A 88 -5.98 45.11 -7.52
N VAL A 89 -5.53 44.99 -8.77
CA VAL A 89 -5.50 46.10 -9.73
C VAL A 89 -6.92 46.55 -10.10
N LEU A 90 -7.85 45.61 -10.31
CA LEU A 90 -9.26 45.94 -10.59
C LEU A 90 -9.92 46.68 -9.42
N PHE A 91 -9.66 46.25 -8.18
CA PHE A 91 -10.16 46.94 -6.98
C PHE A 91 -9.54 48.33 -6.80
N ALA A 92 -8.25 48.50 -7.11
CA ALA A 92 -7.57 49.78 -7.05
C ALA A 92 -8.16 50.82 -8.02
N LYS A 93 -8.77 50.40 -9.14
CA LYS A 93 -9.49 51.32 -10.05
C LYS A 93 -10.76 51.92 -9.43
N PHE A 94 -11.35 51.27 -8.44
CA PHE A 94 -12.55 51.78 -7.75
C PHE A 94 -12.20 52.53 -6.47
N LYS A 95 -11.32 51.98 -5.62
CA LYS A 95 -10.92 52.61 -4.35
C LYS A 95 -9.63 52.00 -3.78
N GLY A 96 -8.67 52.85 -3.39
CA GLY A 96 -7.50 52.48 -2.57
C GLY A 96 -6.24 52.10 -3.35
N SER A 97 -5.13 51.98 -2.61
CA SER A 97 -3.82 51.54 -3.13
C SER A 97 -3.79 50.03 -3.39
N VAL A 98 -3.09 49.62 -4.46
CA VAL A 98 -2.90 48.21 -4.86
C VAL A 98 -2.34 47.36 -3.71
N GLY A 99 -1.40 47.89 -2.93
CA GLY A 99 -0.81 47.16 -1.80
C GLY A 99 -1.84 46.82 -0.73
N ASN A 100 -2.60 47.81 -0.25
CA ASN A 100 -3.63 47.59 0.78
C ASN A 100 -4.76 46.68 0.28
N ASN A 101 -5.11 46.77 -1.00
CA ASN A 101 -6.12 45.91 -1.59
C ASN A 101 -5.62 44.47 -1.73
N LEU A 102 -4.34 44.26 -2.04
CA LEU A 102 -3.72 42.92 -2.11
C LEU A 102 -3.82 42.19 -0.76
N PHE A 103 -3.38 42.83 0.33
CA PHE A 103 -3.42 42.23 1.67
C PHE A 103 -4.86 41.92 2.13
N ARG A 104 -5.81 42.80 1.79
CA ARG A 104 -7.23 42.60 2.10
C ARG A 104 -7.81 41.39 1.34
N LEU A 105 -7.56 41.30 0.04
CA LEU A 105 -8.02 40.17 -0.79
C LEU A 105 -7.35 38.87 -0.36
N MET A 106 -6.07 38.89 -0.01
CA MET A 106 -5.40 37.73 0.58
C MET A 106 -6.07 37.31 1.90
N GLY A 107 -6.42 38.26 2.77
CA GLY A 107 -7.13 37.98 4.01
C GLY A 107 -8.45 37.24 3.80
N THR A 108 -9.23 37.58 2.76
CA THR A 108 -10.49 36.86 2.47
C THR A 108 -10.32 35.42 2.04
N VAL A 109 -9.21 35.08 1.38
CA VAL A 109 -8.92 33.68 1.02
C VAL A 109 -8.70 32.85 2.29
N VAL A 110 -8.14 33.48 3.33
CA VAL A 110 -7.92 32.88 4.66
C VAL A 110 -9.17 32.97 5.55
N GLY A 111 -10.30 33.48 5.03
CA GLY A 111 -11.55 33.59 5.77
C GLY A 111 -11.66 34.82 6.68
N GLN A 112 -10.79 35.82 6.52
CA GLN A 112 -10.92 37.10 7.23
C GLN A 112 -12.07 37.93 6.65
N SER A 113 -12.86 38.56 7.52
CA SER A 113 -13.95 39.45 7.11
C SER A 113 -13.41 40.78 6.59
N LEU A 114 -13.96 41.25 5.47
CA LEU A 114 -13.64 42.56 4.93
C LEU A 114 -14.61 43.61 5.45
N ASN A 115 -14.10 44.55 6.24
CA ASN A 115 -14.84 45.75 6.60
C ASN A 115 -14.73 46.79 5.48
N ILE A 116 -15.42 46.52 4.37
CA ILE A 116 -15.55 47.47 3.27
C ILE A 116 -16.81 48.27 3.55
N GLY A 117 -16.66 49.55 3.91
CA GLY A 117 -17.79 50.48 4.07
C GLY A 117 -18.66 50.59 2.81
N ASN A 118 -19.76 51.36 2.86
CA ASN A 118 -20.73 51.46 1.76
C ASN A 118 -20.08 51.73 0.39
N GLY A 119 -20.01 50.69 -0.45
CA GLY A 119 -19.48 50.72 -1.81
C GLY A 119 -20.58 50.70 -2.87
N SER A 120 -20.21 51.08 -4.10
CA SER A 120 -21.07 51.06 -5.29
C SER A 120 -21.52 49.62 -5.66
N LEU A 121 -22.64 49.48 -6.37
CA LEU A 121 -23.12 48.20 -6.90
C LEU A 121 -22.05 47.47 -7.72
N ARG A 122 -21.22 48.21 -8.48
CA ARG A 122 -20.12 47.65 -9.30
C ARG A 122 -19.05 46.96 -8.45
N SER A 123 -18.68 47.56 -7.31
CA SER A 123 -17.69 46.96 -6.40
C SER A 123 -18.27 45.76 -5.64
N ARG A 124 -19.59 45.73 -5.39
CA ARG A 124 -20.25 44.57 -4.75
C ARG A 124 -20.27 43.36 -5.66
N ILE A 125 -20.54 43.55 -6.96
CA ILE A 125 -20.48 42.47 -7.95
C ILE A 125 -19.04 41.93 -8.05
N LEU A 126 -18.05 42.82 -8.07
CA LEU A 126 -16.63 42.43 -8.07
C LEU A 126 -16.23 41.66 -6.81
N LEU A 127 -16.71 42.08 -5.63
CA LEU A 127 -16.51 41.36 -4.37
C LEU A 127 -17.20 40.00 -4.36
N ALA A 128 -18.44 39.91 -4.88
CA ALA A 128 -19.16 38.65 -4.96
C ALA A 128 -18.43 37.64 -5.87
N ALA A 129 -17.94 38.09 -7.03
CA ALA A 129 -17.13 37.28 -7.92
C ALA A 129 -15.83 36.80 -7.26
N TRP A 130 -15.16 37.69 -6.51
CA TRP A 130 -13.97 37.34 -5.74
C TRP A 130 -14.26 36.32 -4.63
N LEU A 131 -15.35 36.49 -3.89
CA LEU A 131 -15.76 35.56 -2.83
C LEU A 131 -16.10 34.17 -3.38
N LEU A 132 -16.78 34.09 -4.53
CA LEU A 132 -17.02 32.82 -5.21
C LEU A 132 -15.71 32.14 -5.63
N PHE A 133 -14.76 32.91 -6.18
CA PHE A 133 -13.44 32.38 -6.54
C PHE A 133 -12.67 31.86 -5.33
N ALA A 134 -12.60 32.64 -4.25
CA ALA A 134 -11.96 32.23 -3.00
C ALA A 134 -12.60 30.98 -2.39
N LEU A 135 -13.93 30.88 -2.45
CA LEU A 135 -14.67 29.70 -1.99
C LEU A 135 -14.31 28.46 -2.82
N VAL A 136 -14.29 28.56 -4.15
CA VAL A 136 -13.94 27.44 -5.04
C VAL A 136 -12.53 26.94 -4.77
N ILE A 137 -11.54 27.84 -4.61
CA ILE A 137 -10.17 27.45 -4.30
C ILE A 137 -10.07 26.77 -2.93
N SER A 138 -10.70 27.36 -1.91
CA SER A 138 -10.67 26.80 -0.55
C SER A 138 -11.25 25.38 -0.52
N LEU A 139 -12.42 25.18 -1.15
CA LEU A 139 -13.05 23.86 -1.24
C LEU A 139 -12.22 22.87 -2.05
N SER A 140 -11.65 23.30 -3.18
CA SER A 140 -10.79 22.43 -3.99
C SER A 140 -9.56 22.00 -3.22
N TYR A 141 -8.90 22.92 -2.50
CA TYR A 141 -7.74 22.60 -1.67
C TYR A 141 -8.10 21.61 -0.55
N SER A 142 -9.23 21.82 0.14
CA SER A 142 -9.72 20.89 1.16
C SER A 142 -9.98 19.49 0.59
N VAL A 143 -10.57 19.38 -0.60
CA VAL A 143 -10.85 18.09 -1.25
C VAL A 143 -9.58 17.38 -1.70
N THR A 144 -8.64 18.10 -2.31
CA THR A 144 -7.37 17.50 -2.76
C THR A 144 -6.52 17.07 -1.57
N LEU A 145 -6.47 17.87 -0.51
CA LEU A 145 -5.81 17.51 0.74
C LEU A 145 -6.45 16.26 1.34
N LEU A 146 -7.78 16.24 1.44
CA LEU A 146 -8.53 15.11 1.96
C LEU A 146 -8.28 13.84 1.14
N SER A 147 -8.24 13.93 -0.19
CA SER A 147 -7.95 12.79 -1.06
C SER A 147 -6.55 12.21 -0.79
N HIS A 148 -5.55 13.06 -0.63
CA HIS A 148 -4.19 12.64 -0.30
C HIS A 148 -4.09 12.03 1.10
N LEU A 149 -4.84 12.56 2.08
CA LEU A 149 -4.87 12.00 3.44
C LEU A 149 -5.61 10.66 3.51
N ILE A 150 -6.62 10.46 2.66
CA ILE A 150 -7.35 9.18 2.57
C ILE A 150 -6.49 8.11 1.91
N GLN A 151 -5.62 8.48 0.96
CA GLN A 151 -4.77 7.51 0.29
C GLN A 151 -3.62 7.08 1.21
N PRO A 152 -3.59 5.82 1.69
CA PRO A 152 -2.50 5.37 2.53
C PRO A 152 -1.22 5.33 1.67
N ALA A 153 -0.19 6.08 2.06
CA ALA A 153 1.13 6.08 1.44
C ALA A 153 1.88 4.75 1.72
N LYS A 154 1.35 3.64 1.17
CA LYS A 154 1.93 2.31 1.28
C LYS A 154 2.62 1.98 -0.03
N VAL A 155 3.93 1.74 0.03
CA VAL A 155 4.65 1.10 -1.08
C VAL A 155 3.93 -0.21 -1.42
N ALA A 156 3.67 -0.45 -2.71
CA ALA A 156 2.94 -1.62 -3.16
C ALA A 156 3.62 -2.89 -2.61
N PRO A 157 2.93 -3.71 -1.81
CA PRO A 157 3.52 -4.93 -1.30
C PRO A 157 3.70 -5.92 -2.46
N ILE A 158 4.76 -6.75 -2.39
CA ILE A 158 4.95 -7.87 -3.31
C ILE A 158 3.81 -8.86 -3.08
N ARG A 159 2.95 -9.03 -4.09
CA ARG A 159 1.75 -9.88 -3.99
C ARG A 159 1.83 -11.11 -4.86
N THR A 160 2.64 -11.06 -5.92
CA THR A 160 2.78 -12.18 -6.86
C THR A 160 4.14 -12.85 -6.75
N PHE A 161 4.17 -14.16 -7.02
CA PHE A 161 5.42 -14.91 -7.07
C PHE A 161 6.37 -14.37 -8.15
N HIS A 162 5.82 -13.83 -9.23
CA HIS A 162 6.59 -13.23 -10.31
C HIS A 162 7.24 -11.90 -9.91
N GLU A 163 6.58 -11.07 -9.11
CA GLU A 163 7.21 -9.89 -8.50
C GLU A 163 8.30 -10.32 -7.51
N LEU A 164 8.04 -11.35 -6.71
CA LEU A 164 9.02 -11.91 -5.79
C LEU A 164 10.25 -12.45 -6.53
N SER A 165 10.05 -13.19 -7.64
CA SER A 165 11.15 -13.77 -8.41
C SER A 165 12.04 -12.69 -9.03
N ARG A 166 11.45 -11.63 -9.57
CA ARG A 166 12.20 -10.47 -10.07
C ARG A 166 12.98 -9.78 -8.96
N ALA A 167 12.35 -9.57 -7.80
CA ALA A 167 13.01 -8.93 -6.66
C ALA A 167 14.20 -9.74 -6.13
N VAL A 168 14.08 -11.08 -6.11
CA VAL A 168 15.16 -12.00 -5.76
C VAL A 168 16.27 -12.00 -6.80
N GLN A 169 15.93 -12.03 -8.10
CA GLN A 169 16.91 -11.98 -9.19
C GLN A 169 17.70 -10.68 -9.21
N SER A 170 17.06 -9.57 -8.83
CA SER A 170 17.73 -8.26 -8.71
C SER A 170 18.64 -8.13 -7.48
N GLU A 171 18.80 -9.20 -6.68
CA GLU A 171 19.53 -9.24 -5.40
C GLU A 171 19.07 -8.22 -4.34
N VAL A 172 17.95 -7.53 -4.58
CA VAL A 172 17.39 -6.53 -3.66
C VAL A 172 16.83 -7.19 -2.39
N ILE A 173 16.39 -8.46 -2.47
CA ILE A 173 15.75 -9.17 -1.36
C ILE A 173 16.41 -10.54 -1.15
N ARG A 174 16.88 -10.78 0.07
CA ARG A 174 17.32 -12.11 0.50
C ARG A 174 16.11 -12.97 0.85
N TYR A 175 15.99 -14.12 0.21
CA TYR A 175 14.95 -15.11 0.54
C TYR A 175 15.50 -16.19 1.47
N MET A 176 14.61 -16.79 2.26
CA MET A 176 14.89 -17.96 3.06
C MET A 176 13.77 -18.97 2.85
N LEU A 177 14.13 -20.20 2.46
CA LEU A 177 13.17 -21.30 2.39
C LEU A 177 12.99 -21.90 3.78
N LEU A 178 11.80 -21.73 4.33
CA LEU A 178 11.47 -22.28 5.64
C LEU A 178 11.18 -23.78 5.47
N ARG A 179 12.16 -24.61 5.81
CA ARG A 179 12.03 -26.06 5.77
C ARG A 179 11.25 -26.51 7.01
N LEU A 180 9.93 -26.41 6.97
CA LEU A 180 9.04 -26.86 8.05
C LEU A 180 9.25 -28.37 8.27
N THR A 181 9.99 -28.69 9.33
CA THR A 181 10.14 -30.06 9.82
C THR A 181 9.33 -30.16 11.09
N PHE A 182 8.10 -30.66 10.99
CA PHE A 182 7.26 -30.90 12.16
C PHE A 182 7.73 -32.19 12.83
N HIS A 183 8.19 -32.08 14.08
CA HIS A 183 8.74 -33.21 14.84
C HIS A 183 7.66 -34.14 15.44
N PHE A 184 6.39 -33.92 15.11
CA PHE A 184 5.28 -34.78 15.52
C PHE A 184 5.05 -35.85 14.44
N PHE A 185 5.59 -37.03 14.67
CA PHE A 185 5.22 -38.22 13.91
C PHE A 185 4.94 -39.36 14.88
N SER A 186 3.85 -40.09 14.63
CA SER A 186 3.51 -41.28 15.40
C SER A 186 3.70 -42.49 14.50
N ILE A 187 4.50 -43.44 14.97
CA ILE A 187 4.81 -44.71 14.30
C ILE A 187 4.04 -45.78 15.05
N LEU A 188 3.21 -46.52 14.33
CA LEU A 188 2.51 -47.68 14.88
C LEU A 188 3.06 -48.93 14.23
N LYS A 189 3.47 -49.89 15.08
CA LYS A 189 3.80 -51.24 14.70
C LYS A 189 2.91 -52.18 15.49
N LYS A 190 2.21 -53.08 14.81
CA LYS A 190 1.32 -54.04 15.45
C LYS A 190 2.19 -55.16 16.03
N THR A 191 2.27 -55.23 17.36
CA THR A 191 2.86 -56.39 18.04
C THR A 191 1.88 -57.55 17.89
N ILE A 192 2.25 -58.56 17.10
CA ILE A 192 1.63 -59.89 17.13
C ILE A 192 2.39 -60.71 18.15
#